data_AF-A0A974AQX9-F1
#
_entry.id   AF-A0A974AQX9-F1
#
_cell.length_a   1.000
_cell.length_b   1.000
_cell.length_c   1.000
_cell.angle_alpha   90.00
_cell.angle_beta   90.00
_cell.angle_gamma   90.00
#
_symmetry.space_group_name_H-M   'P 1'
#
loop_
_entity.id
_entity.type
_entity.pdbx_description
1 polymer ?
#
loop_
_entity_poly.entity_id
_entity_poly.type
_entity_poly.pdbx_seq_one_letter_code
_entity_poly.pdbx_strand_id
1 'polypeptide(L)'
;MVSLLGCVGHGQATWYVVSAQTVGSHDGLAASPATASMPKVENPAADRPPVSIKMLRMDHFTSAEKSAFIRALAEAIPDIVFFKDPHGAYLLANPAFERLYGYTMEQIRGKTDFDFLSQEEAAYFAARDQEALAAGKASVSEAWQLNEMTDAQECFETIKTPVHAADGRLLGLLGVVRNVTQQRQAQAVLRAASQAPL
;
A
#
# COMPACT_ATOMS: atom_id res chain seq x y z
N MET A 1 -31.44 -15.08 8.89
CA MET A 1 -31.48 -16.22 7.95
C MET A 1 -30.57 -15.86 6.80
N VAL A 2 -29.31 -16.31 6.84
CA VAL A 2 -28.27 -15.98 5.85
C VAL A 2 -27.92 -17.27 5.13
N SER A 3 -28.22 -17.33 3.83
CA SER A 3 -27.71 -18.36 2.93
C SER A 3 -27.39 -17.72 1.58
N LEU A 4 -26.08 -17.56 1.36
CA LEU A 4 -25.26 -17.88 0.18
C LEU A 4 -25.86 -17.77 -1.23
N LEU A 5 -25.13 -17.11 -2.15
CA LEU A 5 -24.64 -17.75 -3.39
C LEU A 5 -23.64 -16.86 -4.13
N GLY A 6 -22.49 -17.42 -4.50
CA GLY A 6 -21.59 -16.83 -5.50
C GLY A 6 -20.11 -17.14 -5.35
N CYS A 7 -19.71 -18.42 -5.44
CA CYS A 7 -18.33 -18.75 -5.83
C CYS A 7 -18.09 -18.30 -7.28
N VAL A 8 -17.11 -17.44 -7.52
CA VAL A 8 -16.40 -17.36 -8.80
C VAL A 8 -14.91 -17.36 -8.50
N GLY A 9 -14.23 -18.37 -9.03
CA GLY A 9 -12.83 -18.64 -8.80
C GLY A 9 -11.91 -17.62 -9.48
N HIS A 10 -11.03 -17.03 -8.69
CA HIS A 10 -9.58 -17.02 -8.83
C HIS A 10 -9.06 -16.57 -7.46
N GLY A 11 -7.90 -17.08 -7.02
CA GLY A 11 -7.37 -16.86 -5.66
C GLY A 11 -6.94 -15.42 -5.40
N GLN A 12 -7.88 -14.49 -5.42
CA GLN A 12 -7.73 -13.11 -5.02
C GLN A 12 -8.24 -12.97 -3.60
N ALA A 13 -7.37 -12.54 -2.71
CA ALA A 13 -7.80 -12.10 -1.39
C ALA A 13 -8.66 -10.84 -1.59
N THR A 14 -9.91 -10.87 -1.14
CA THR A 14 -10.77 -9.68 -1.08
C THR A 14 -10.35 -8.90 0.15
N TRP A 15 -9.97 -7.63 -0.01
CA TRP A 15 -9.49 -6.81 1.10
C TRP A 15 -10.56 -5.81 1.51
N TYR A 16 -11.14 -6.00 2.68
CA TYR A 16 -12.02 -5.01 3.29
C TYR A 16 -11.23 -4.17 4.29
N VAL A 17 -11.31 -2.84 4.15
CA VAL A 17 -10.82 -1.91 5.16
C VAL A 17 -11.76 -1.98 6.35
N VAL A 18 -11.32 -2.59 7.45
CA VAL A 18 -12.10 -2.64 8.68
C VAL A 18 -11.85 -1.38 9.48
N SER A 19 -12.87 -0.53 9.61
CA SER A 19 -12.83 0.57 10.57
C SER A 19 -12.78 0.01 11.98
N ALA A 20 -11.72 0.30 12.74
CA ALA A 20 -11.68 -0.01 14.16
C ALA A 20 -12.77 0.82 14.88
N GLN A 21 -13.92 0.21 15.17
CA GLN A 21 -14.86 0.73 16.15
C GLN A 21 -14.74 -0.06 17.45
N THR A 22 -14.69 0.73 18.51
CA THR A 22 -14.57 0.42 19.93
C THR A 22 -15.38 -0.77 20.44
N VAL A 23 -14.74 -1.56 21.31
CA VAL A 23 -15.36 -2.56 22.19
C VAL A 23 -16.45 -1.89 23.04
N GLY A 24 -17.69 -2.38 22.96
CA GLY A 24 -18.80 -1.94 23.81
C GLY A 24 -20.16 -2.57 23.46
N SER A 25 -20.50 -3.64 24.18
CA SER A 25 -21.85 -4.15 24.59
C SER A 25 -23.10 -3.91 23.70
N HIS A 26 -23.71 -5.04 23.30
CA HIS A 26 -25.15 -5.33 23.09
C HIS A 26 -26.14 -4.16 22.90
N ASP A 27 -26.66 -3.98 21.68
CA ASP A 27 -28.08 -4.13 21.30
C ASP A 27 -28.41 -3.47 19.93
N GLY A 28 -29.22 -4.16 19.11
CA GLY A 28 -30.21 -3.55 18.22
C GLY A 28 -29.78 -2.87 16.91
N LEU A 29 -30.08 -3.55 15.80
CA LEU A 29 -30.34 -3.07 14.42
C LEU A 29 -30.31 -1.54 14.15
N ALA A 30 -29.43 -1.12 13.23
CA ALA A 30 -29.77 -0.43 11.97
C ALA A 30 -28.48 -0.14 11.17
N ALA A 31 -28.18 -0.93 10.15
CA ALA A 31 -27.13 -0.61 9.19
C ALA A 31 -27.64 0.49 8.24
N SER A 32 -27.31 1.74 8.56
CA SER A 32 -27.34 2.85 7.60
C SER A 32 -26.00 2.85 6.84
N PRO A 33 -25.94 3.10 5.52
CA PRO A 33 -24.69 3.26 4.81
C PRO A 33 -24.12 4.64 5.17
N ALA A 34 -23.54 4.73 6.36
CA ALA A 34 -22.82 5.91 6.78
C ALA A 34 -21.54 6.01 5.93
N THR A 35 -21.45 7.09 5.17
CA THR A 35 -20.21 7.62 4.58
C THR A 35 -19.24 7.91 5.73
N ALA A 36 -18.54 6.87 6.18
CA ALA A 36 -17.59 6.96 7.27
C ALA A 36 -16.31 7.62 6.75
N SER A 37 -16.24 8.94 6.88
CA SER A 37 -14.97 9.67 6.83
C SER A 37 -14.13 9.18 8.01
N MET A 38 -13.11 8.38 7.71
CA MET A 38 -12.19 7.81 8.70
C MET A 38 -11.40 8.91 9.42
N PRO A 39 -11.02 8.72 10.69
CA PRO A 39 -10.14 9.63 11.38
C PRO A 39 -8.79 9.65 10.64
N LYS A 40 -8.44 10.82 10.14
CA LYS A 40 -7.12 11.12 9.59
C LYS A 40 -6.10 10.91 10.72
N VAL A 41 -5.41 9.77 10.74
CA VAL A 41 -4.25 9.62 11.63
C VAL A 41 -3.21 10.60 11.09
N GLU A 42 -3.07 11.73 11.77
CA GLU A 42 -2.11 12.76 11.42
C GLU A 42 -0.69 12.18 11.37
N ASN A 43 0.02 12.59 10.32
CA ASN A 43 1.22 11.98 9.79
C ASN A 43 2.48 12.60 10.43
N PRO A 44 3.12 11.97 11.43
CA PRO A 44 4.41 12.45 11.95
C PRO A 44 5.56 12.26 10.93
N ALA A 45 5.34 11.59 9.81
CA ALA A 45 6.31 11.39 8.73
C ALA A 45 6.16 12.39 7.56
N ALA A 46 5.36 13.45 7.72
CA ALA A 46 5.13 14.48 6.70
C ALA A 46 6.38 15.30 6.29
N ASP A 47 7.55 14.99 6.84
CA ASP A 47 8.82 15.68 6.60
C ASP A 47 9.90 14.79 5.98
N ARG A 48 9.54 13.61 5.46
CA ARG A 48 10.52 12.78 4.73
C ARG A 48 10.81 13.43 3.38
N PRO A 49 12.08 13.80 3.08
CA PRO A 49 12.42 14.42 1.81
C PRO A 49 12.11 13.47 0.65
N PRO A 50 11.81 14.00 -0.56
CA PRO A 50 11.58 13.17 -1.73
C PRO A 50 12.77 12.24 -1.96
N VAL A 51 12.48 10.97 -2.28
CA VAL A 51 13.53 9.98 -2.53
C VAL A 51 14.25 10.35 -3.83
N SER A 52 15.52 10.74 -3.69
CA SER A 52 16.45 10.84 -4.81
C SER A 52 17.30 9.57 -4.82
N ILE A 53 17.07 8.69 -5.80
CA ILE A 53 17.95 7.52 -5.97
C ILE A 53 19.28 8.02 -6.54
N LYS A 54 20.25 8.27 -5.65
CA LYS A 54 21.63 8.54 -6.04
C LYS A 54 22.33 7.21 -6.28
N MET A 55 22.45 6.85 -7.55
CA MET A 55 23.21 5.69 -7.96
C MET A 55 24.70 5.95 -7.75
N LEU A 56 25.31 5.37 -6.71
CA LEU A 56 26.74 5.51 -6.45
C LEU A 56 27.51 4.72 -7.52
N ARG A 57 28.23 5.44 -8.40
CA ARG A 57 29.14 4.90 -9.45
C ARG A 57 28.59 3.68 -10.20
N MET A 58 27.66 3.95 -11.12
CA MET A 58 27.27 3.01 -12.18
C MET A 58 27.71 3.50 -13.57
N ASP A 59 28.63 4.45 -13.64
CA ASP A 59 29.21 4.97 -14.87
C ASP A 59 29.88 3.87 -15.72
N HIS A 60 30.49 2.88 -15.08
CA HIS A 60 31.08 1.72 -15.76
C HIS A 60 30.08 0.61 -16.12
N PHE A 61 28.84 0.70 -15.64
CA PHE A 61 27.81 -0.28 -15.94
C PHE A 61 27.12 0.07 -17.26
N THR A 62 27.04 -0.91 -18.13
CA THR A 62 26.20 -0.89 -19.32
C THR A 62 24.72 -0.73 -18.93
N SER A 63 23.88 -0.29 -19.87
CA SER A 63 22.44 -0.21 -19.65
C SER A 63 21.83 -1.56 -19.26
N ALA A 64 22.38 -2.66 -19.78
CA ALA A 64 21.96 -4.02 -19.45
C ALA A 64 22.27 -4.35 -17.98
N GLU A 65 23.49 -4.07 -17.51
CA GLU A 65 23.87 -4.35 -16.12
C GLU A 65 23.13 -3.43 -15.13
N LYS A 66 22.87 -2.17 -15.49
CA LYS A 66 22.00 -1.27 -14.69
C LYS A 66 20.59 -1.83 -14.54
N SER A 67 20.03 -2.34 -15.64
CA SER A 67 18.68 -2.93 -15.64
C SER A 67 18.63 -4.21 -14.82
N ALA A 68 19.65 -5.07 -14.93
CA ALA A 68 19.78 -6.28 -14.13
C ALA A 68 19.92 -5.97 -12.63
N PHE A 69 20.70 -4.95 -12.27
CA PHE A 69 20.86 -4.52 -10.89
C PHE A 69 19.55 -4.01 -10.27
N ILE A 70 18.81 -3.15 -10.97
CA ILE A 70 17.51 -2.66 -10.49
C ILE A 70 16.53 -3.82 -10.29
N ARG A 71 16.51 -4.77 -11.22
CA ARG A 71 15.68 -5.98 -11.12
C ARG A 71 16.06 -6.79 -9.87
N ALA A 72 17.34 -7.08 -9.68
CA ALA A 72 17.82 -7.84 -8.53
C ALA A 72 17.50 -7.15 -7.19
N LEU A 73 17.60 -5.82 -7.14
CA LEU A 73 17.18 -5.05 -5.96
C LEU A 73 15.68 -5.20 -5.70
N ALA A 74 14.84 -5.03 -6.72
CA ALA A 74 13.39 -5.17 -6.57
C ALA A 74 13.01 -6.60 -6.11
N GLU A 75 13.65 -7.63 -6.68
CA GLU A 75 13.45 -9.04 -6.34
C GLU A 75 13.85 -9.37 -4.89
N ALA A 76 14.90 -8.74 -4.37
CA ALA A 76 15.40 -8.98 -3.01
C ALA A 76 14.58 -8.27 -1.91
N ILE A 77 13.78 -7.25 -2.25
CA ILE A 77 12.99 -6.51 -1.26
C ILE A 77 11.74 -7.33 -0.87
N PRO A 78 11.54 -7.64 0.43
CA PRO A 78 10.39 -8.42 0.88
C PRO A 78 9.10 -7.59 0.93
N ASP A 79 9.23 -6.27 1.10
CA ASP A 79 8.11 -5.33 1.06
C ASP A 79 7.58 -5.21 -0.37
N ILE A 80 6.31 -4.84 -0.51
CA ILE A 80 5.71 -4.58 -1.81
C ILE A 80 6.28 -3.27 -2.34
N VAL A 81 6.78 -3.30 -3.57
CA VAL A 81 7.32 -2.14 -4.26
C VAL A 81 6.66 -2.04 -5.64
N PHE A 82 6.14 -0.86 -5.96
CA PHE A 82 5.63 -0.55 -7.29
C PHE A 82 6.03 0.86 -7.72
N PHE A 83 6.17 1.07 -9.02
CA PHE A 83 6.38 2.37 -9.62
C PHE A 83 5.33 2.60 -10.71
N LYS A 84 4.61 3.72 -10.60
CA LYS A 84 3.64 4.17 -11.59
C LYS A 84 4.16 5.41 -12.31
N ASP A 85 3.80 5.57 -13.58
CA ASP A 85 3.98 6.84 -14.28
C ASP A 85 3.03 7.93 -13.71
N PRO A 86 3.14 9.19 -14.13
CA PRO A 86 2.26 10.26 -13.66
C PRO A 86 0.77 10.08 -13.99
N HIS A 87 0.44 9.19 -14.94
CA HIS A 87 -0.92 8.85 -15.33
C HIS A 87 -1.48 7.62 -14.57
N GLY A 88 -0.68 7.05 -13.66
CA GLY A 88 -1.08 5.92 -12.83
C GLY A 88 -0.79 4.56 -13.45
N ALA A 89 -0.10 4.50 -14.59
CA ALA A 89 0.22 3.24 -15.26
C ALA A 89 1.45 2.57 -14.62
N TYR A 90 1.36 1.27 -14.31
CA TYR A 90 2.45 0.51 -13.70
C TYR A 90 3.63 0.34 -14.65
N LEU A 91 4.81 0.78 -14.20
CA LEU A 91 6.09 0.63 -14.89
C LEU A 91 7.00 -0.41 -14.21
N LEU A 92 6.82 -0.63 -12.91
CA LEU A 92 7.52 -1.64 -12.12
C LEU A 92 6.60 -2.17 -11.01
N ALA A 93 6.69 -3.47 -10.76
CA ALA A 93 6.14 -4.13 -9.58
C ALA A 93 7.11 -5.26 -9.22
N ASN A 94 7.41 -5.43 -7.94
CA ASN A 94 8.31 -6.48 -7.48
C ASN A 94 7.55 -7.79 -7.21
N PRO A 95 8.25 -8.93 -7.02
CA PRO A 95 7.58 -10.21 -6.75
C PRO A 95 6.69 -10.22 -5.50
N ALA A 96 6.95 -9.34 -4.52
CA ALA A 96 6.05 -9.20 -3.37
C ALA A 96 4.68 -8.64 -3.76
N PHE A 97 4.65 -7.67 -4.68
CA PHE A 97 3.41 -7.20 -5.29
C PHE A 97 2.67 -8.35 -5.99
N GLU A 98 3.38 -9.11 -6.83
CA GLU A 98 2.77 -10.21 -7.60
C GLU A 98 2.16 -11.27 -6.70
N ARG A 99 2.83 -11.62 -5.59
CA ARG A 99 2.31 -12.58 -4.60
C ARG A 99 1.04 -12.10 -3.91
N LEU A 100 0.94 -10.80 -3.62
CA LEU A 100 -0.23 -10.26 -2.93
C LEU A 100 -1.42 -10.12 -3.88
N TYR A 101 -1.19 -9.52 -5.06
CA TYR A 101 -2.26 -9.19 -6.00
C TYR A 101 -2.58 -10.32 -6.98
N GLY A 102 -1.73 -11.34 -7.08
CA GLY A 102 -1.93 -12.47 -7.99
C GLY A 102 -1.70 -12.15 -9.46
N TYR A 103 -1.13 -10.98 -9.78
CA TYR A 103 -0.85 -10.55 -11.13
C TYR A 103 0.66 -10.41 -11.35
N THR A 104 1.15 -10.92 -12.48
CA THR A 104 2.55 -10.76 -12.87
C THR A 104 2.80 -9.36 -13.44
N MET A 105 4.05 -8.91 -13.37
CA MET A 105 4.48 -7.64 -13.96
C MET A 105 4.18 -7.60 -15.47
N GLU A 106 4.21 -8.73 -16.16
CA GLU A 106 3.84 -8.82 -17.58
C GLU A 106 2.36 -8.53 -17.81
N GLN A 107 1.49 -8.93 -16.89
CA GLN A 107 0.05 -8.72 -17.00
C GLN A 107 -0.37 -7.28 -16.69
N ILE A 108 0.37 -6.56 -15.84
CA ILE A 108 0.00 -5.22 -15.36
C ILE A 108 0.83 -4.08 -15.95
N ARG A 109 1.89 -4.38 -16.70
CA ARG A 109 2.71 -3.35 -17.35
C ARG A 109 1.85 -2.42 -18.21
N GLY A 110 1.93 -1.12 -17.95
CA GLY A 110 1.17 -0.09 -18.66
C GLY A 110 -0.31 -0.02 -18.30
N LYS A 111 -0.80 -0.89 -17.40
CA LYS A 111 -2.16 -0.83 -16.87
C LYS A 111 -2.23 0.05 -15.64
N THR A 112 -3.44 0.45 -15.28
CA THR A 112 -3.79 1.20 -14.09
C THR A 112 -4.52 0.29 -13.09
N ASP A 113 -4.78 0.79 -11.88
CA ASP A 113 -5.58 0.05 -10.89
C ASP A 113 -6.98 -0.34 -11.43
N PHE A 114 -7.55 0.46 -12.32
CA PHE A 114 -8.88 0.24 -12.92
C PHE A 114 -8.94 -0.97 -13.85
N ASP A 115 -7.80 -1.48 -14.31
CA ASP A 115 -7.77 -2.61 -15.25
C ASP A 115 -7.84 -3.96 -14.55
N PHE A 116 -7.62 -4.02 -13.24
CA PHE A 116 -7.51 -5.29 -12.51
C PHE A 116 -8.04 -5.28 -11.07
N LEU A 117 -8.42 -4.12 -10.52
CA LEU A 117 -9.14 -4.02 -9.24
C LEU A 117 -10.61 -3.65 -9.47
N SER A 118 -11.42 -3.74 -8.42
CA SER A 118 -12.78 -3.20 -8.47
C SER A 118 -12.76 -1.68 -8.66
N GLN A 119 -13.84 -1.12 -9.21
CA GLN A 119 -13.96 0.31 -9.45
C GLN A 119 -13.74 1.16 -8.18
N GLU A 120 -14.25 0.67 -7.04
CA GLU A 120 -14.15 1.36 -5.75
C GLU A 120 -12.72 1.35 -5.21
N GLU A 121 -12.05 0.18 -5.24
CA GLU A 121 -10.65 0.06 -4.82
C GLU A 121 -9.72 0.87 -5.73
N ALA A 122 -9.92 0.78 -7.05
CA ALA A 122 -9.13 1.52 -8.02
C ALA A 122 -9.25 3.03 -7.81
N ALA A 123 -10.48 3.54 -7.62
CA ALA A 123 -10.71 4.95 -7.33
C ALA A 123 -10.05 5.38 -6.00
N TYR A 124 -10.11 4.54 -4.97
CA TYR A 124 -9.47 4.80 -3.69
C TYR A 124 -7.93 4.91 -3.84
N PHE A 125 -7.29 3.95 -4.52
CA PHE A 125 -5.84 3.97 -4.70
C PHE A 125 -5.39 5.13 -5.59
N ALA A 126 -6.10 5.39 -6.69
CA ALA A 126 -5.82 6.48 -7.61
C ALA A 126 -5.95 7.85 -6.93
N ALA A 127 -6.98 8.08 -6.10
CA ALA A 127 -7.13 9.33 -5.36
C ALA A 127 -5.93 9.57 -4.44
N ARG A 128 -5.48 8.54 -3.72
CA ARG A 128 -4.31 8.63 -2.82
C ARG A 128 -2.99 8.81 -3.57
N ASP A 129 -2.87 8.24 -4.76
CA ASP A 129 -1.73 8.48 -5.65
C ASP A 129 -1.69 9.96 -6.06
N GLN A 130 -2.83 10.53 -6.47
CA GLN A 130 -2.95 11.94 -6.85
C GLN A 130 -2.67 12.88 -5.67
N GLU A 131 -3.15 12.56 -4.47
CA GLU A 131 -2.83 13.33 -3.26
C GLU A 131 -1.32 13.37 -2.99
N ALA A 132 -0.62 12.24 -3.13
CA ALA A 132 0.82 12.18 -2.93
C ALA A 132 1.58 12.96 -4.01
N LEU A 133 1.17 12.83 -5.28
CA LEU A 133 1.73 13.60 -6.39
C LEU A 133 1.55 15.10 -6.20
N ALA A 134 0.34 15.54 -5.86
CA ALA A 134 0.02 16.95 -5.61
C ALA A 134 0.78 17.53 -4.41
N ALA A 135 1.03 16.72 -3.37
CA ALA A 135 1.81 17.15 -2.22
C ALA A 135 3.31 17.37 -2.54
N GLY A 136 3.82 16.78 -3.63
CA GLY A 136 5.23 16.89 -4.05
C GLY A 136 6.24 16.26 -3.08
N LYS A 137 5.78 15.58 -2.03
CA LYS A 137 6.58 14.94 -0.97
C LYS A 137 5.99 13.59 -0.60
N ALA A 138 6.77 12.81 0.16
CA ALA A 138 6.31 11.49 0.61
C ALA A 138 5.04 11.61 1.47
N SER A 139 4.04 10.80 1.13
CA SER A 139 2.83 10.59 1.93
C SER A 139 2.92 9.22 2.59
N VAL A 140 2.52 9.14 3.87
CA VAL A 140 2.52 7.90 4.64
C VAL A 140 1.11 7.67 5.18
N SER A 141 0.67 6.43 5.14
CA SER A 141 -0.59 6.00 5.73
C SER A 141 -0.52 4.60 6.26
N GLU A 142 -1.31 4.32 7.28
CA GLU A 142 -1.55 2.97 7.77
C GLU A 142 -3.00 2.59 7.53
N ALA A 143 -3.21 1.35 7.13
CA ALA A 143 -4.53 0.76 7.02
C ALA A 143 -4.53 -0.62 7.69
N TRP A 144 -5.54 -0.86 8.51
CA TRP A 144 -5.85 -2.20 9.01
C TRP A 144 -6.81 -2.87 8.04
N GLN A 145 -6.49 -4.12 7.69
CA GLN A 145 -7.24 -4.93 6.74
C GLN A 145 -7.48 -6.31 7.36
N LEU A 146 -8.64 -6.89 7.05
CA LEU A 146 -8.92 -8.28 7.41
C LEU A 146 -8.40 -9.19 6.30
N ASN A 147 -7.57 -10.16 6.66
CA ASN A 147 -7.17 -11.23 5.76
C ASN A 147 -8.23 -12.34 5.80
N GLU A 148 -9.08 -12.43 4.79
CA GLU A 148 -10.20 -13.38 4.75
C GLU A 148 -9.77 -14.85 4.81
N MET A 149 -8.54 -15.15 4.37
CA MET A 149 -8.02 -16.52 4.35
C MET A 149 -7.56 -17.00 5.72
N THR A 150 -7.10 -16.07 6.57
CA THR A 150 -6.51 -16.38 7.88
C THR A 150 -7.33 -15.86 9.05
N ASP A 151 -8.37 -15.06 8.78
CA ASP A 151 -9.17 -14.30 9.76
C ASP A 151 -8.31 -13.39 10.68
N ALA A 152 -7.12 -13.01 10.19
CA ALA A 152 -6.20 -12.17 10.93
C ALA A 152 -6.35 -10.69 10.53
N GLN A 153 -6.27 -9.79 11.52
CA GLN A 153 -6.11 -8.36 11.26
C GLN A 153 -4.65 -8.04 10.94
N GLU A 154 -4.42 -7.49 9.75
CA GLU A 154 -3.10 -7.08 9.29
C GLU A 154 -3.05 -5.55 9.16
N CYS A 155 -1.96 -4.96 9.62
CA CYS A 155 -1.67 -3.54 9.47
C CYS A 155 -0.64 -3.33 8.38
N PHE A 156 -0.99 -2.53 7.37
CA PHE A 156 -0.10 -2.16 6.29
C PHE A 156 0.24 -0.68 6.33
N GLU A 157 1.54 -0.38 6.42
CA GLU A 157 2.08 0.96 6.21
C GLU A 157 2.38 1.13 4.73
N THR A 158 1.80 2.16 4.12
CA THR A 158 2.02 2.53 2.71
C THR A 158 2.71 3.88 2.64
N ILE A 159 3.83 3.93 1.94
CA ILE A 159 4.58 5.15 1.62
C ILE A 159 4.49 5.40 0.12
N LYS A 160 3.96 6.57 -0.26
CA LYS A 160 3.84 7.01 -1.66
C LYS A 160 4.72 8.25 -1.85
N THR A 161 5.73 8.13 -2.70
CA THR A 161 6.73 9.19 -2.90
C THR A 161 6.81 9.60 -4.37
N PRO A 162 6.56 10.88 -4.70
CA PRO A 162 6.84 11.41 -6.02
C PRO A 162 8.33 11.32 -6.32
N VAL A 163 8.68 10.78 -7.48
CA VAL A 163 10.07 10.63 -7.93
C VAL A 163 10.34 11.60 -9.05
N HIS A 164 11.40 12.38 -8.93
CA HIS A 164 11.81 13.37 -9.93
C HIS A 164 13.17 12.98 -10.52
N ALA A 165 13.36 13.31 -11.79
CA ALA A 165 14.66 13.25 -12.45
C ALA A 165 15.56 14.37 -11.93
N ALA A 166 16.86 14.28 -12.26
CA ALA A 166 17.86 15.27 -11.85
C ALA A 166 17.57 16.69 -12.38
N ASP A 167 16.81 16.79 -13.47
CA ASP A 167 16.33 18.05 -14.08
C ASP A 167 15.06 18.60 -13.41
N GLY A 168 14.54 17.94 -12.36
CA GLY A 168 13.33 18.33 -11.66
C GLY A 168 12.03 17.82 -12.30
N ARG A 169 12.09 17.09 -13.42
CA ARG A 169 10.90 16.53 -14.08
C ARG A 169 10.33 15.37 -13.26
N LEU A 170 9.01 15.36 -13.04
CA LEU A 170 8.30 14.26 -12.41
C LEU A 170 8.41 12.99 -13.30
N LEU A 171 9.01 11.93 -12.76
CA LEU A 171 9.10 10.62 -13.40
C LEU A 171 7.88 9.76 -13.09
N GLY A 172 7.26 9.95 -11.92
CA GLY A 172 6.13 9.15 -11.48
C GLY A 172 6.05 9.01 -9.96
N LEU A 173 5.41 7.93 -9.51
CA LEU A 173 5.15 7.65 -8.10
C LEU A 173 5.74 6.29 -7.69
N LEU A 174 6.58 6.31 -6.65
CA LEU A 174 7.06 5.11 -5.98
C LEU A 174 6.16 4.77 -4.79
N GLY A 175 5.58 3.59 -4.80
CA GLY A 175 4.85 3.01 -3.69
C GLY A 175 5.65 1.92 -3.00
N VAL A 176 5.71 1.98 -1.67
CA VAL A 176 6.23 0.90 -0.81
C VAL A 176 5.15 0.55 0.21
N VAL A 177 4.79 -0.73 0.30
CA VAL A 177 3.81 -1.24 1.26
C VAL A 177 4.45 -2.29 2.13
N ARG A 178 4.39 -2.10 3.45
CA ARG A 178 4.99 -2.97 4.46
C ARG A 178 3.93 -3.46 5.43
N ASN A 179 3.93 -4.75 5.71
CA ASN A 179 3.16 -5.31 6.83
C ASN A 179 3.86 -4.94 8.15
N VAL A 180 3.22 -4.09 8.95
CA VAL A 180 3.71 -3.61 10.26
C VAL A 180 2.91 -4.19 11.43
N THR A 181 2.12 -5.24 11.20
CA THR A 181 1.23 -5.86 12.19
C THR A 181 1.95 -6.20 13.49
N GLN A 182 3.04 -6.96 13.39
CA GLN A 182 3.81 -7.38 14.57
C GLN A 182 4.39 -6.17 15.32
N GLN A 183 4.86 -5.15 14.59
CA GLN A 183 5.40 -3.93 15.19
C GLN A 183 4.31 -3.16 15.97
N ARG A 184 3.12 -3.00 15.39
CA ARG A 184 2.01 -2.30 16.03
C ARG A 184 1.46 -3.09 17.23
N GLN A 185 1.36 -4.41 17.13
CA GLN A 185 0.98 -5.28 18.25
C GLN A 185 2.00 -5.20 19.41
N ALA A 186 3.30 -5.28 19.13
CA ALA A 186 4.34 -5.15 20.14
C ALA A 186 4.31 -3.77 20.81
N GLN A 187 4.11 -2.70 20.04
CA GLN A 187 3.94 -1.34 20.57
C GLN A 187 2.70 -1.22 21.46
N ALA A 188 1.58 -1.85 21.11
CA ALA A 188 0.36 -1.84 21.92
C ALA A 188 0.56 -2.53 23.27
N VAL A 189 1.23 -3.69 23.29
CA VAL A 189 1.56 -4.42 24.52
C VAL A 189 2.44 -3.56 25.45
N LEU A 190 3.48 -2.93 24.91
CA LEU A 190 4.35 -2.06 25.69
C LEU A 190 3.61 -0.83 26.25
N ARG A 191 2.74 -0.21 25.44
CA ARG A 191 1.91 0.92 25.90
C ARG A 191 0.96 0.50 27.03
N ALA A 192 0.28 -0.63 26.90
CA ALA A 192 -0.61 -1.15 27.93
C ALA A 192 0.14 -1.45 29.24
N ALA A 193 1.33 -2.07 29.15
CA ALA A 193 2.17 -2.33 30.32
C ALA A 193 2.66 -1.05 31.01
N SER A 194 2.95 0.02 30.25
CA SER A 194 3.37 1.31 30.81
C SER A 194 2.25 2.14 31.44
N GLN A 195 0.99 1.81 31.16
CA GLN A 195 -0.20 2.54 31.64
C GLN A 195 -0.98 1.78 32.72
N ALA A 196 -0.56 0.57 33.09
CA ALA A 196 -1.15 -0.18 34.19
C ALA A 196 -0.83 0.51 35.53
N PRO A 197 -1.83 0.86 36.37
CA PRO A 197 -1.57 1.38 37.71
C PRO A 197 -0.90 0.30 38.56
N LEU A 198 0.11 0.70 39.35
CA LEU A 198 0.77 -0.15 40.35
C LEU A 198 -0.21 -0.68 41.41
#